data_AF-A0A7L5DY34-F1
#
_entry.id   AF-A0A7L5DY34-F1
#
_cell.length_a   1.000
_cell.length_b   1.000
_cell.length_c   1.000
_cell.angle_alpha   90.00
_cell.angle_beta   90.00
_cell.angle_gamma   90.00
#
_symmetry.space_group_name_H-M   'P 1'
#
loop_
_entity.id
_entity.type
_entity.pdbx_description
1 polymer ?
#
loop_
_entity_poly.entity_id
_entity_poly.type
_entity_poly.pdbx_seq_one_letter_code
_entity_poly.pdbx_strand_id
1 'polypeptide(L)'
;MRSTRDFFTGIITGVVIGLLTAPRSGKETREKLVDEANKRSEGLKDQWDKGVAQAKEGYEQVKTQVNQYTDQAKTQVNQYADQAKSQFNAAKSDAQNQFEKDKSVYNDKVDDLADSAKEGVDKAKDSLKAS
;
A
#
# COMPACT_ATOMS: atom_id res chain seq x y z
N MET A 1 -2.04 19.29 -12.37
CA MET A 1 -1.15 18.33 -11.68
C MET A 1 -1.97 17.23 -10.97
N ARG A 2 -2.72 16.39 -11.72
CA ARG A 2 -3.49 15.27 -11.13
C ARG A 2 -2.77 13.90 -11.28
N SER A 3 -2.03 13.69 -12.37
CA SER A 3 -1.41 12.40 -12.71
C SER A 3 -0.52 11.76 -11.62
N THR A 4 0.22 12.54 -10.83
CA THR A 4 1.15 11.95 -9.85
C THR A 4 0.41 11.34 -8.66
N ARG A 5 -0.69 11.96 -8.21
CA ARG A 5 -1.51 11.43 -7.11
C ARG A 5 -2.23 10.16 -7.56
N ASP A 6 -2.81 10.17 -8.76
CA ASP A 6 -3.53 9.02 -9.33
C ASP A 6 -2.60 7.82 -9.56
N PHE A 7 -1.33 8.06 -9.94
CA PHE A 7 -0.32 7.01 -10.09
C PHE A 7 0.02 6.32 -8.76
N PHE A 8 0.27 7.08 -7.69
CA PHE A 8 0.55 6.51 -6.37
C PHE A 8 -0.67 5.81 -5.76
N THR A 9 -1.87 6.37 -5.94
CA THR A 9 -3.13 5.71 -5.52
C THR A 9 -3.32 4.40 -6.26
N GLY A 10 -3.00 4.33 -7.57
CA GLY A 10 -3.05 3.10 -8.35
C GLY A 10 -2.08 2.03 -7.86
N ILE A 11 -0.82 2.40 -7.55
CA ILE A 11 0.18 1.48 -6.98
C ILE A 11 -0.28 0.95 -5.62
N ILE A 12 -0.69 1.84 -4.71
CA ILE A 12 -1.13 1.46 -3.36
C ILE A 12 -2.34 0.53 -3.43
N THR A 13 -3.33 0.89 -4.24
CA THR A 13 -4.54 0.07 -4.45
C THR A 13 -4.18 -1.28 -5.06
N GLY A 14 -3.28 -1.32 -6.03
CA GLY A 14 -2.80 -2.56 -6.65
C GLY A 14 -2.06 -3.47 -5.66
N VAL A 15 -1.23 -2.91 -4.76
CA VAL A 15 -0.54 -3.67 -3.72
C VAL A 15 -1.53 -4.22 -2.69
N VAL A 16 -2.51 -3.43 -2.26
CA VAL A 16 -3.54 -3.88 -1.31
C VAL A 16 -4.39 -4.98 -1.93
N ILE A 17 -4.88 -4.80 -3.18
CA ILE A 17 -5.63 -5.84 -3.89
C ILE A 17 -4.76 -7.08 -4.11
N GLY A 18 -3.50 -6.92 -4.49
CA GLY A 18 -2.56 -8.03 -4.68
C GLY A 18 -2.28 -8.81 -3.40
N LEU A 19 -2.14 -8.12 -2.26
CA LEU A 19 -1.96 -8.74 -0.94
C LEU A 19 -3.23 -9.41 -0.43
N LEU A 20 -4.41 -8.81 -0.64
CA LEU A 20 -5.71 -9.39 -0.25
C LEU A 20 -6.13 -10.57 -1.13
N THR A 21 -5.75 -10.55 -2.41
CA THR A 21 -6.11 -11.60 -3.39
C THR A 21 -5.20 -12.83 -3.29
N ALA A 22 -4.00 -12.71 -2.71
CA ALA A 22 -3.07 -13.84 -2.59
C ALA A 22 -3.52 -14.86 -1.52
N PRO A 23 -4.01 -16.08 -1.89
CA PRO A 23 -4.59 -17.02 -0.96
C PRO A 23 -3.54 -18.07 -0.55
N ARG A 24 -2.60 -17.72 0.33
CA ARG A 24 -1.56 -18.66 0.78
C ARG A 24 -1.26 -18.57 2.28
N SER A 25 -1.16 -19.73 2.91
CA SER A 25 -0.72 -19.93 4.30
C SER A 25 0.76 -19.55 4.46
N GLY A 26 1.08 -18.65 5.40
CA GLY A 26 2.39 -18.00 5.51
C GLY A 26 3.63 -18.88 5.74
N LYS A 27 3.48 -20.20 5.94
CA LYS A 27 4.60 -21.15 6.05
C LYS A 27 5.10 -21.59 4.66
N GLU A 28 4.21 -22.16 3.85
CA GLU A 28 4.54 -22.54 2.46
C GLU A 28 4.87 -21.32 1.59
N THR A 29 4.24 -20.17 1.84
CA THR A 29 4.57 -18.93 1.12
C THR A 29 6.00 -18.49 1.39
N ARG A 30 6.50 -18.60 2.62
CA ARG A 30 7.88 -18.19 2.92
C ARG A 30 8.89 -19.10 2.25
N GLU A 31 8.69 -20.41 2.30
CA GLU A 31 9.62 -21.36 1.65
C GLU A 31 9.61 -21.18 0.13
N LYS A 32 8.43 -21.10 -0.51
CA LYS A 32 8.34 -20.89 -1.96
C LYS A 32 8.82 -19.51 -2.39
N LEU A 33 8.53 -18.47 -1.61
CA LEU A 33 9.00 -17.11 -1.88
C LEU A 33 10.52 -17.03 -1.70
N VAL A 34 11.12 -17.73 -0.74
CA VAL A 34 12.59 -17.77 -0.60
C VAL A 34 13.23 -18.54 -1.75
N ASP A 35 12.66 -19.66 -2.18
CA ASP A 35 13.21 -20.45 -3.30
C ASP A 35 13.05 -19.74 -4.66
N GLU A 36 11.86 -19.19 -4.94
CA GLU A 36 11.61 -18.38 -6.13
C GLU A 36 12.33 -17.03 -6.07
N ALA A 37 12.40 -16.38 -4.91
CA ALA A 37 13.16 -15.14 -4.78
C ALA A 37 14.65 -15.41 -4.96
N ASN A 38 15.24 -16.48 -4.43
CA ASN A 38 16.67 -16.73 -4.68
C ASN A 38 16.96 -16.95 -6.17
N LYS A 39 16.19 -17.82 -6.86
CA LYS A 39 16.36 -18.05 -8.31
C LYS A 39 16.08 -16.81 -9.16
N ARG A 40 15.07 -16.02 -8.82
CA ARG A 40 14.64 -14.85 -9.59
C ARG A 40 15.47 -13.62 -9.23
N SER A 41 15.95 -13.54 -7.99
CA SER A 41 16.81 -12.46 -7.48
C SER A 41 18.22 -12.55 -8.04
N GLU A 42 18.76 -13.71 -8.42
CA GLU A 42 20.07 -13.72 -9.12
C GLU A 42 20.01 -12.96 -10.46
N GLY A 43 18.97 -13.20 -11.27
CA GLY A 43 18.77 -12.48 -12.53
C GLY A 43 18.31 -11.02 -12.34
N LEU A 44 17.49 -10.76 -11.31
CA LEU A 44 17.05 -9.40 -10.98
C LEU A 44 18.17 -8.57 -10.36
N LYS A 45 19.05 -9.16 -9.56
CA LYS A 45 20.13 -8.46 -8.87
C LYS A 45 21.11 -7.88 -9.88
N ASP A 46 21.44 -8.59 -10.95
CA ASP A 46 22.30 -8.06 -12.00
C ASP A 46 21.67 -6.86 -12.74
N GLN A 47 20.36 -6.91 -13.02
CA GLN A 47 19.63 -5.79 -13.63
C GLN A 47 19.39 -4.64 -12.65
N TRP A 48 19.18 -4.96 -11.37
CA TRP A 48 18.99 -4.00 -10.30
C TRP A 48 20.30 -3.28 -10.00
N ASP A 49 21.42 -3.99 -9.89
CA ASP A 49 22.75 -3.41 -9.73
C ASP A 49 23.10 -2.51 -10.92
N LYS A 50 22.79 -2.91 -12.16
CA LYS A 50 22.95 -2.04 -13.35
C LYS A 50 22.04 -0.81 -13.29
N GLY A 51 20.78 -0.97 -12.93
CA GLY A 51 19.83 0.15 -12.81
C GLY A 51 20.20 1.11 -11.67
N VAL A 52 20.65 0.57 -10.54
CA VAL A 52 21.16 1.34 -9.40
C VAL A 52 22.46 2.05 -9.77
N ALA A 53 23.37 1.39 -10.49
CA ALA A 53 24.60 2.03 -10.97
C ALA A 53 24.29 3.21 -11.91
N GLN A 54 23.41 3.01 -12.90
CA GLN A 54 22.96 4.08 -13.80
C GLN A 54 22.23 5.21 -13.06
N ALA A 55 21.37 4.87 -12.11
CA ALA A 55 20.69 5.86 -11.29
C ALA A 55 21.67 6.63 -10.40
N LYS A 56 22.70 5.97 -9.88
CA LYS A 56 23.74 6.57 -9.05
C LYS A 56 24.64 7.49 -9.87
N GLU A 57 25.03 7.10 -11.08
CA GLU A 57 25.78 7.97 -12.01
C GLU A 57 24.95 9.21 -12.39
N GLY A 58 23.68 9.03 -12.75
CA GLY A 58 22.77 10.15 -13.02
C GLY A 58 22.58 11.04 -11.80
N TYR A 59 22.45 10.46 -10.61
CA TYR A 59 22.34 11.18 -9.35
C TYR A 59 23.60 11.97 -9.01
N GLU A 60 24.80 11.40 -9.21
CA GLU A 60 26.06 12.12 -8.96
C GLU A 60 26.28 13.28 -9.95
N GLN A 61 25.92 13.12 -11.22
CA GLN A 61 25.95 14.21 -12.19
C GLN A 61 24.97 15.33 -11.82
N VAL A 62 23.75 14.98 -11.40
CA VAL A 62 22.75 15.96 -10.93
C VAL A 62 23.23 16.62 -9.64
N LYS A 63 23.75 15.85 -8.67
CA LYS A 63 24.25 16.37 -7.39
C LYS A 63 25.44 17.33 -7.58
N THR A 64 26.29 17.09 -8.57
CA THR A 64 27.44 17.96 -8.88
C THR A 64 26.97 19.28 -9.49
N GLN A 65 26.02 19.24 -10.43
CA GLN A 65 25.40 20.44 -11.00
C GLN A 65 24.57 21.21 -9.96
N VAL A 66 23.83 20.50 -9.11
CA VAL A 66 23.03 21.09 -8.02
C VAL A 66 23.92 21.78 -6.98
N ASN A 67 25.12 21.25 -6.69
CA ASN A 67 26.06 21.90 -5.77
C ASN A 67 26.54 23.28 -6.26
N GLN A 68 26.68 23.49 -7.57
CA GLN A 68 27.03 24.79 -8.14
C GLN A 68 25.87 25.80 -8.13
N TYR A 69 24.62 25.33 -7.97
CA TYR A 69 23.39 26.14 -7.92
C TYR A 69 22.67 26.03 -6.56
N THR A 70 23.40 25.72 -5.49
CA THR A 70 22.89 25.29 -4.16
C THR A 70 21.83 26.23 -3.55
N ASP A 71 21.96 27.54 -3.68
CA ASP A 71 21.02 28.49 -3.05
C ASP A 71 19.65 28.55 -3.75
N GLN A 72 19.62 28.49 -5.09
CA GLN A 72 18.38 28.47 -5.85
C GLN A 72 17.71 27.08 -5.80
N ALA A 73 18.51 26.01 -5.80
CA ALA A 73 18.01 24.66 -5.69
C ALA A 73 17.42 24.37 -4.30
N LYS A 74 18.08 24.79 -3.21
CA LYS A 74 17.52 24.64 -1.84
C LYS A 74 16.18 25.33 -1.69
N THR A 75 16.01 26.51 -2.28
CA THR A 75 14.74 27.25 -2.19
C THR A 75 13.63 26.52 -2.91
N GLN A 76 13.88 26.03 -4.13
CA GLN A 76 12.90 25.25 -4.90
C GLN A 76 12.61 23.90 -4.26
N VAL A 77 13.62 23.20 -3.73
CA VAL A 77 13.45 21.92 -3.03
C VAL A 77 12.63 22.08 -1.77
N ASN A 78 12.86 23.13 -0.96
CA ASN A 78 12.03 23.38 0.22
C ASN A 78 10.59 23.69 -0.17
N GLN A 79 10.36 24.54 -1.17
CA GLN A 79 8.99 24.82 -1.66
C GLN A 79 8.29 23.55 -2.16
N TYR A 80 8.99 22.70 -2.91
CA TYR A 80 8.45 21.42 -3.35
C TYR A 80 8.22 20.45 -2.19
N ALA A 81 9.13 20.40 -1.22
CA ALA A 81 9.01 19.56 -0.04
C ALA A 81 7.82 19.99 0.83
N ASP A 82 7.62 21.30 1.03
CA ASP A 82 6.48 21.85 1.76
C ASP A 82 5.16 21.60 1.02
N GLN A 83 5.13 21.78 -0.30
CA GLN A 83 3.96 21.43 -1.12
C GLN A 83 3.67 19.94 -1.09
N ALA A 84 4.69 19.09 -1.18
CA ALA A 84 4.56 17.65 -1.09
C ALA A 84 4.08 17.22 0.30
N LYS A 85 4.62 17.80 1.37
CA LYS A 85 4.23 17.53 2.75
C LYS A 85 2.79 17.98 3.04
N SER A 86 2.40 19.13 2.53
CA SER A 86 1.02 19.64 2.61
C SER A 86 0.04 18.71 1.87
N GLN A 87 0.36 18.34 0.63
CA GLN A 87 -0.46 17.42 -0.14
C GLN A 87 -0.52 16.01 0.48
N PHE A 88 0.59 15.54 1.05
CA PHE A 88 0.65 14.26 1.74
C PHE A 88 -0.18 14.26 3.01
N ASN A 89 -0.11 15.32 3.82
CA ASN A 89 -0.93 15.45 5.02
C ASN A 89 -2.43 15.56 4.68
N ALA A 90 -2.78 16.30 3.64
CA ALA A 90 -4.17 16.36 3.15
C ALA A 90 -4.65 14.98 2.68
N ALA A 91 -3.88 14.30 1.83
CA ALA A 91 -4.21 12.96 1.35
C ALA A 91 -4.28 11.92 2.48
N LYS A 92 -3.40 12.02 3.49
CA LYS A 92 -3.42 11.16 4.67
C LYS A 92 -4.68 11.40 5.51
N SER A 93 -5.09 12.66 5.69
CA SER A 93 -6.30 12.99 6.44
C SER A 93 -7.56 12.54 5.71
N ASP A 94 -7.64 12.73 4.38
CA ASP A 94 -8.73 12.20 3.55
C ASP A 94 -8.78 10.67 3.63
N ALA A 95 -7.63 9.99 3.48
CA ALA A 95 -7.55 8.54 3.58
C ALA A 95 -7.94 8.02 4.97
N GLN A 96 -7.53 8.68 6.05
CA GLN A 96 -7.96 8.31 7.41
C GLN A 96 -9.48 8.47 7.58
N ASN A 97 -10.04 9.61 7.17
CA ASN A 97 -11.48 9.84 7.27
C ASN A 97 -12.29 8.82 6.45
N GLN A 98 -11.80 8.44 5.28
CA GLN A 98 -12.45 7.45 4.42
C GLN A 98 -12.33 6.04 5.02
N PHE A 99 -11.15 5.69 5.55
CA PHE A 99 -10.91 4.42 6.23
C PHE A 99 -11.73 4.27 7.52
N GLU A 100 -11.89 5.34 8.31
CA GLU A 100 -12.73 5.30 9.52
C GLU A 100 -14.21 5.12 9.18
N LYS A 101 -14.70 5.77 8.11
CA LYS A 101 -16.06 5.53 7.61
C LYS A 101 -16.25 4.09 7.15
N ASP A 102 -15.32 3.56 6.36
CA ASP A 102 -15.37 2.17 5.91
C ASP A 102 -15.32 1.19 7.09
N LYS A 103 -14.54 1.50 8.13
CA LYS A 103 -14.47 0.69 9.35
C LYS A 103 -15.78 0.71 10.15
N SER A 104 -16.45 1.85 10.26
CA SER A 104 -17.76 1.94 10.91
C SER A 104 -18.81 1.12 10.15
N VAL A 105 -18.88 1.30 8.83
CA VAL A 105 -19.81 0.55 7.96
C VAL A 105 -19.52 -0.96 8.01
N TYR A 106 -18.25 -1.34 8.11
CA TYR A 106 -17.85 -2.73 8.29
C TYR A 106 -18.32 -3.30 9.63
N ASN A 107 -18.08 -2.60 10.74
CA ASN A 107 -18.51 -3.04 12.06
C ASN A 107 -20.03 -3.18 12.14
N ASP A 108 -20.81 -2.21 11.64
CA ASP A 108 -22.28 -2.28 11.63
C ASP A 108 -22.77 -3.50 10.83
N LYS A 109 -22.19 -3.77 9.67
CA LYS A 109 -22.54 -4.96 8.86
C LYS A 109 -22.18 -6.29 9.53
N VAL A 110 -21.08 -6.31 10.29
CA VAL A 110 -20.66 -7.53 11.02
C VAL A 110 -21.61 -7.80 12.19
N ASP A 111 -22.04 -6.75 12.90
CA ASP A 111 -22.99 -6.87 14.02
C ASP A 111 -24.36 -7.34 13.53
N ASP A 112 -24.89 -6.72 12.47
CA ASP A 112 -26.19 -7.07 11.86
C ASP A 112 -26.20 -8.52 11.34
N LEU A 113 -25.08 -8.97 10.76
CA LEU A 113 -24.90 -10.36 10.33
C LEU A 113 -24.83 -11.32 11.53
N ALA A 114 -24.15 -10.94 12.61
CA ALA A 114 -24.04 -11.75 13.82
C ALA A 114 -25.40 -11.93 14.49
N ASP A 115 -26.20 -10.87 14.59
CA ASP A 115 -27.56 -10.94 15.13
C ASP A 115 -28.49 -11.78 14.23
N SER A 116 -28.45 -11.55 12.92
CA SER A 116 -29.23 -12.35 11.96
C SER A 116 -28.88 -13.84 12.04
N ALA A 117 -27.59 -14.18 12.19
CA ALA A 117 -27.14 -15.55 12.35
C ALA A 117 -27.61 -16.15 13.68
N LYS A 118 -27.56 -15.38 14.76
CA LYS A 118 -28.02 -15.81 16.09
C LYS A 118 -29.52 -16.09 16.10
N GLU A 119 -30.32 -15.20 15.52
CA GLU A 119 -31.76 -15.40 15.39
C GLU A 119 -32.10 -16.64 14.56
N GLY A 120 -31.39 -16.88 13.46
CA GLY A 120 -31.57 -18.06 12.63
C GLY A 120 -31.26 -19.35 13.39
N VAL A 121 -30.18 -19.36 14.18
CA VAL A 121 -29.78 -20.51 15.00
C VAL A 121 -30.77 -20.75 16.13
N ASP A 122 -31.25 -19.71 16.82
CA ASP A 122 -32.23 -19.86 17.89
C ASP A 122 -33.58 -20.39 17.35
N LYS A 123 -34.05 -19.89 16.20
CA LYS A 123 -35.25 -20.42 15.53
C LYS A 123 -35.10 -21.89 15.14
N ALA A 124 -33.94 -22.29 14.63
CA ALA A 124 -33.67 -23.68 14.27
C ALA A 124 -33.58 -24.58 15.52
N LYS A 125 -33.04 -24.07 16.62
CA LYS A 125 -32.96 -24.80 17.89
C LYS A 125 -34.33 -25.00 18.51
N ASP A 126 -35.20 -23.99 18.45
CA ASP A 126 -36.56 -24.07 18.98
C ASP A 126 -37.43 -25.05 18.17
N SER A 127 -37.32 -25.01 16.83
CA SER A 127 -38.03 -25.95 15.97
C SER A 127 -37.60 -27.41 16.19
N LEU A 128 -36.31 -27.66 16.46
CA LEU A 128 -35.80 -28.99 16.81
C LEU A 128 -36.23 -29.45 18.20
N LYS A 129 -36.51 -28.54 19.14
CA LYS A 129 -36.92 -28.87 20.51
C LYS A 129 -38.42 -29.07 20.67
N ALA A 130 -39.21 -28.48 19.76
CA ALA A 130 -40.65 -28.68 19.64
C ALA A 130 -41.02 -29.92 18.80
N SER A 131 -40.03 -30.56 18.16
CA SER A 131 -40.14 -31.82 17.40
C SER A 131 -39.93 -33.05 18.28
#